data_AF-A0A7X3U4L5-F1
#
_entry.id   AF-A0A7X3U4L5-F1
#
_cell.length_a   1.000
_cell.length_b   1.000
_cell.length_c   1.000
_cell.angle_alpha   90.00
_cell.angle_beta   90.00
_cell.angle_gamma   90.00
#
_symmetry.space_group_name_H-M   'P 1'
#
loop_
_entity.id
_entity.type
_entity.pdbx_description
1 polymer ?
#
loop_
_entity_poly.entity_id
_entity_poly.type
_entity_poly.pdbx_seq_one_letter_code
_entity_poly.pdbx_strand_id
1 'polypeptide(L)'
;MLLRKAILLAAALLIGASASFAGNANGIGYFALEIPAGVTMNIDGNGDDWGWFDQTFAYGPDDMIEIITGNIPSKADIDVIIMTGWTGADRDNRLYGFARVTDDTLHIAQTEPDNGWLDDDLEIIPDADNSGGPMKGEGLVHSANGQQFTMHISEPGGYDTGYGNGTWWLRHQAPPEMHWVDALAEANITVEPAGATNLTPNVVVNYEYAMPIFDELSLEGEAASIRHI
;
A
#
# COMPACT_ATOMS: atom_id res chain seq x y z
N MET A 1 23.90 -20.86 -33.62
CA MET A 1 22.60 -20.14 -33.72
C MET A 1 21.90 -20.01 -32.37
N LEU A 2 21.83 -21.06 -31.55
CA LEU A 2 21.25 -21.03 -30.20
C LEU A 2 21.89 -20.01 -29.24
N LEU A 3 23.23 -19.94 -29.19
CA LEU A 3 23.94 -19.01 -28.31
C LEU A 3 23.65 -17.53 -28.60
N ARG A 4 23.50 -17.15 -29.87
CA ARG A 4 23.13 -15.78 -30.27
C ARG A 4 21.69 -15.43 -29.89
N LYS A 5 20.77 -16.39 -29.94
CA LYS A 5 19.38 -16.20 -29.49
C LYS A 5 19.29 -16.07 -27.97
N ALA A 6 20.06 -16.86 -27.23
CA ALA A 6 20.12 -16.78 -25.77
C ALA A 6 20.70 -15.44 -25.28
N ILE A 7 21.76 -14.93 -25.93
CA ILE A 7 22.36 -13.62 -25.61
C ILE A 7 21.39 -12.48 -25.91
N LEU A 8 20.66 -12.54 -27.04
CA LEU A 8 19.67 -11.52 -27.38
C LEU A 8 18.47 -11.53 -26.41
N LEU A 9 18.03 -12.71 -25.96
CA LEU A 9 16.96 -12.83 -24.98
C LEU A 9 17.38 -12.30 -23.61
N ALA A 10 18.60 -12.63 -23.15
CA ALA A 10 19.15 -12.11 -21.90
C ALA A 10 19.36 -10.58 -21.93
N ALA A 11 19.82 -10.04 -23.05
CA ALA A 11 19.95 -8.59 -23.24
C ALA A 11 18.58 -7.89 -23.25
N ALA A 12 17.56 -8.47 -23.87
CA ALA A 12 16.20 -7.94 -23.84
C ALA A 12 15.58 -7.97 -22.43
N LEU A 13 15.82 -9.03 -21.65
CA LEU A 13 15.43 -9.13 -20.24
C LEU A 13 16.11 -8.06 -19.37
N LEU A 14 17.42 -7.83 -19.58
CA LEU A 14 18.18 -6.80 -18.85
C LEU A 14 17.73 -5.37 -19.21
N ILE A 15 17.39 -5.12 -20.48
CA ILE A 15 16.88 -3.80 -20.93
C ILE A 15 15.45 -3.57 -20.42
N GLY A 16 14.61 -4.61 -20.39
CA GLY A 16 13.26 -4.53 -19.81
C GLY A 16 13.28 -4.21 -18.32
N ALA A 17 14.14 -4.88 -17.55
CA ALA A 17 14.30 -4.60 -16.13
C ALA A 17 14.83 -3.17 -15.86
N SER A 18 15.71 -2.64 -16.72
CA SER A 18 16.31 -1.31 -16.51
C SER A 18 15.35 -0.13 -16.78
N ALA A 19 14.32 -0.32 -17.61
CA ALA A 19 13.32 0.72 -17.88
C ALA A 19 12.41 1.00 -16.66
N SER A 20 12.19 0.01 -15.79
CA SER A 20 11.36 0.14 -14.58
C SER A 20 12.00 0.99 -13.47
N PHE A 21 13.32 1.20 -13.48
CA PHE A 21 14.00 1.99 -12.44
C PHE A 21 14.01 3.50 -12.72
N ALA A 22 13.67 3.94 -13.94
CA ALA A 22 13.80 5.33 -14.35
C ALA A 22 12.70 6.27 -13.79
N GLY A 23 11.73 5.75 -13.03
CA GLY A 23 10.56 6.48 -12.54
C GLY A 23 10.51 6.82 -11.05
N ASN A 24 11.34 6.20 -10.20
CA ASN A 24 11.19 6.36 -8.75
C ASN A 24 11.84 7.65 -8.22
N ALA A 25 11.16 8.35 -7.32
CA ALA A 25 11.51 9.70 -6.87
C ALA A 25 12.88 9.81 -6.16
N ASN A 26 13.39 8.73 -5.57
CA ASN A 26 14.73 8.63 -4.96
C ASN A 26 15.71 7.80 -5.79
N GLY A 27 15.32 7.29 -6.96
CA GLY A 27 16.15 6.39 -7.77
C GLY A 27 16.34 4.99 -7.18
N ILE A 28 15.54 4.58 -6.18
CA ILE A 28 15.52 3.23 -5.62
C ILE A 28 14.43 2.41 -6.31
N GLY A 29 14.72 1.16 -6.67
CA GLY A 29 13.70 0.23 -7.17
C GLY A 29 13.00 -0.50 -6.04
N TYR A 30 11.69 -0.28 -5.90
CA TYR A 30 10.83 -1.06 -5.01
C TYR A 30 10.18 -2.21 -5.81
N PHE A 31 10.29 -3.42 -5.30
CA PHE A 31 9.75 -4.65 -5.87
C PHE A 31 8.60 -5.23 -5.02
N ALA A 32 7.48 -5.50 -5.68
CA ALA A 32 6.52 -6.46 -5.17
C ALA A 32 6.96 -7.88 -5.56
N LEU A 33 7.07 -8.80 -4.60
CA LEU A 33 7.44 -10.19 -4.88
C LEU A 33 6.19 -11.04 -5.17
N GLU A 34 6.28 -11.95 -6.12
CA GLU A 34 5.17 -12.88 -6.36
C GLU A 34 5.06 -13.84 -5.18
N ILE A 35 3.87 -13.92 -4.58
CA ILE A 35 3.59 -14.83 -3.45
C ILE A 35 3.75 -16.27 -3.95
N PRO A 36 4.53 -17.16 -3.29
CA PRO A 36 4.72 -18.52 -3.75
C PRO A 36 3.41 -19.31 -3.82
N ALA A 37 3.30 -20.22 -4.78
CA ALA A 37 2.17 -21.14 -4.86
C ALA A 37 2.07 -21.99 -3.58
N GLY A 38 0.86 -22.10 -3.02
CA GLY A 38 0.59 -22.86 -1.79
C GLY A 38 0.83 -22.08 -0.49
N VAL A 39 1.30 -20.83 -0.57
CA VAL A 39 1.22 -19.87 0.55
C VAL A 39 -0.18 -19.25 0.55
N THR A 40 -0.76 -19.15 1.74
CA THR A 40 -2.01 -18.44 1.98
C THR A 40 -1.71 -17.23 2.83
N MET A 41 -2.11 -16.05 2.35
CA MET A 41 -2.04 -14.82 3.12
C MET A 41 -3.35 -14.65 3.91
N ASN A 42 -3.28 -14.39 5.21
CA ASN A 42 -4.42 -14.09 6.04
C ASN A 42 -4.29 -12.64 6.50
N ILE A 43 -5.23 -11.78 6.11
CA ILE A 43 -5.19 -10.36 6.45
C ILE A 43 -5.71 -10.15 7.87
N ASP A 44 -4.85 -10.47 8.85
CA ASP A 44 -5.16 -10.41 10.28
C ASP A 44 -4.31 -9.39 11.05
N GLY A 45 -3.42 -8.68 10.34
CA GLY A 45 -2.55 -7.66 10.92
C GLY A 45 -1.34 -8.28 11.64
N ASN A 46 -1.01 -9.54 11.35
CA ASN A 46 0.17 -10.24 11.86
C ASN A 46 1.05 -10.69 10.69
N GLY A 47 2.35 -10.38 10.74
CA GLY A 47 3.30 -10.69 9.68
C GLY A 47 3.77 -12.16 9.61
N ASP A 48 3.19 -13.08 10.37
CA ASP A 48 3.67 -14.48 10.48
C ASP A 48 3.65 -15.23 9.13
N ASP A 49 2.68 -14.94 8.27
CA ASP A 49 2.54 -15.52 6.92
C ASP A 49 3.47 -14.89 5.87
N TRP A 50 4.18 -13.79 6.20
CA TRP A 50 5.21 -13.17 5.38
C TRP A 50 6.59 -13.82 5.51
N GLY A 51 6.74 -14.90 6.28
CA GLY A 51 8.03 -15.57 6.50
C GLY A 51 8.73 -16.12 5.24
N TRP A 52 8.02 -16.18 4.10
CA TRP A 52 8.59 -16.52 2.79
C TRP A 52 9.28 -15.35 2.09
N PHE A 53 8.99 -14.10 2.50
CA PHE A 53 9.44 -12.89 1.83
C PHE A 53 10.96 -12.71 1.99
N ASP A 54 11.66 -12.42 0.90
CA ASP A 54 13.09 -12.11 0.96
C ASP A 54 13.27 -10.70 1.52
N GLN A 55 13.75 -10.62 2.76
CA GLN A 55 13.97 -9.38 3.51
C GLN A 55 14.94 -8.41 2.81
N THR A 56 15.70 -8.85 1.80
CA THR A 56 16.50 -7.96 0.95
C THR A 56 15.63 -6.98 0.14
N PHE A 57 14.36 -7.31 -0.09
CA PHE A 57 13.38 -6.47 -0.77
C PHE A 57 12.40 -5.79 0.20
N ALA A 58 12.60 -5.92 1.50
CA ALA A 58 11.82 -5.16 2.47
C ALA A 58 12.39 -3.74 2.57
N TYR A 59 11.53 -2.75 2.76
CA TYR A 59 11.93 -1.34 2.84
C TYR A 59 11.88 -0.85 4.26
N GLY A 60 12.85 -0.02 4.62
CA GLY A 60 12.86 0.69 5.89
C GLY A 60 12.99 2.20 5.72
N PRO A 61 13.14 2.94 6.84
CA PRO A 61 13.29 4.41 6.80
C PRO A 61 14.45 4.90 5.93
N ASP A 62 15.51 4.08 5.81
CA ASP A 62 16.69 4.39 5.00
C ASP A 62 16.36 4.43 3.48
N ASP A 63 15.27 3.79 3.06
CA ASP A 63 14.80 3.74 1.68
C ASP A 63 13.72 4.80 1.40
N MET A 64 13.27 5.57 2.40
CA MET A 64 12.13 6.49 2.28
C MET A 64 12.57 7.94 1.98
N ILE A 65 11.61 8.77 1.56
CA ILE A 65 11.77 10.22 1.43
C ILE A 65 10.75 10.90 2.35
N GLU A 66 11.21 11.83 3.18
CA GLU A 66 10.34 12.74 3.91
C GLU A 66 10.13 14.02 3.09
N ILE A 67 8.86 14.38 2.82
CA ILE A 67 8.50 15.37 1.79
C ILE A 67 8.23 16.78 2.33
N ILE A 68 8.15 16.97 3.65
CA ILE A 68 7.83 18.25 4.29
C ILE A 68 9.09 18.97 4.77
N THR A 69 9.94 18.29 5.54
CA THR A 69 11.18 18.82 6.13
C THR A 69 12.44 18.36 5.39
N GLY A 70 12.35 17.28 4.61
CA GLY A 70 13.46 16.65 3.91
C GLY A 70 14.34 15.77 4.81
N ASN A 71 13.95 15.52 6.06
CA ASN A 71 14.72 14.70 7.01
C ASN A 71 13.86 13.57 7.53
N ILE A 72 14.27 12.33 7.24
CA ILE A 72 13.70 11.15 7.87
C ILE A 72 14.05 11.20 9.36
N PRO A 73 13.07 11.04 10.27
CA PRO A 73 13.35 10.99 11.70
C PRO A 73 14.26 9.81 12.08
N SER A 74 14.79 9.82 13.29
CA SER A 74 15.62 8.69 13.74
C SER A 74 14.77 7.44 13.93
N LYS A 75 15.37 6.23 13.84
CA LYS A 75 14.67 4.97 14.15
C LYS A 75 14.16 4.84 15.60
N ALA A 76 14.53 5.77 16.48
CA ALA A 76 13.95 5.86 17.82
C ALA A 76 12.63 6.64 17.86
N ASP A 77 12.33 7.39 16.80
CA ASP A 77 11.10 8.16 16.57
C ASP A 77 10.16 7.31 15.69
N ILE A 78 10.61 6.96 14.48
CA ILE A 78 9.88 6.05 13.58
C ILE A 78 10.81 5.02 12.94
N ASP A 79 10.45 3.74 13.04
CA ASP A 79 11.10 2.65 12.30
C ASP A 79 10.05 1.80 11.60
N VAL A 80 10.30 1.44 10.34
CA VAL A 80 9.34 0.70 9.52
C VAL A 80 9.97 -0.49 8.83
N ILE A 81 9.18 -1.52 8.63
CA ILE A 81 9.46 -2.61 7.70
C ILE A 81 8.23 -2.76 6.82
N ILE A 82 8.41 -2.53 5.52
CA ILE A 82 7.34 -2.63 4.52
C ILE A 82 7.67 -3.78 3.56
N MET A 83 6.71 -4.66 3.35
CA MET A 83 6.77 -5.78 2.41
C MET A 83 5.56 -5.72 1.47
N THR A 84 5.79 -5.99 0.19
CA THR A 84 4.72 -5.94 -0.82
C THR A 84 4.74 -7.22 -1.66
N GLY A 85 3.63 -7.93 -1.69
CA GLY A 85 3.45 -9.16 -2.44
C GLY A 85 2.40 -9.01 -3.55
N TRP A 86 2.41 -9.90 -4.53
CA TRP A 86 1.33 -9.97 -5.51
C TRP A 86 1.01 -11.40 -5.95
N THR A 87 -0.21 -11.59 -6.42
CA THR A 87 -0.68 -12.81 -7.10
C THR A 87 -1.23 -12.46 -8.47
N GLY A 88 -1.02 -13.32 -9.47
CA GLY A 88 -1.51 -13.11 -10.83
C GLY A 88 -2.96 -13.55 -11.06
N ALA A 89 -3.44 -13.34 -12.28
CA ALA A 89 -4.77 -13.73 -12.75
C ALA A 89 -5.07 -15.24 -12.73
N ASP A 90 -4.06 -16.10 -12.58
CA ASP A 90 -4.21 -17.54 -12.36
C ASP A 90 -4.63 -17.87 -10.91
N ARG A 91 -4.60 -16.88 -10.02
CA ARG A 91 -5.04 -16.93 -8.62
C ARG A 91 -6.13 -15.89 -8.38
N ASP A 92 -5.97 -15.02 -7.39
CA ASP A 92 -6.94 -14.00 -6.99
C ASP A 92 -6.62 -12.59 -7.50
N ASN A 93 -5.50 -12.42 -8.22
CA ASN A 93 -5.10 -11.16 -8.86
C ASN A 93 -5.08 -9.96 -7.89
N ARG A 94 -4.26 -10.04 -6.84
CA ARG A 94 -4.22 -9.05 -5.77
C ARG A 94 -2.83 -8.54 -5.47
N LEU A 95 -2.77 -7.31 -4.99
CA LEU A 95 -1.66 -6.74 -4.26
C LEU A 95 -1.85 -7.01 -2.78
N TYR A 96 -0.76 -7.35 -2.10
CA TYR A 96 -0.70 -7.56 -0.67
C TYR A 96 0.35 -6.62 -0.11
N GLY A 97 0.10 -6.07 1.07
CA GLY A 97 1.11 -5.31 1.79
C GLY A 97 1.05 -5.59 3.27
N PHE A 98 2.23 -5.57 3.87
CA PHE A 98 2.40 -5.58 5.31
C PHE A 98 3.39 -4.49 5.69
N ALA A 99 3.02 -3.66 6.66
CA ALA A 99 3.87 -2.65 7.24
C ALA A 99 3.88 -2.81 8.75
N ARG A 100 5.06 -3.07 9.33
CA ARG A 100 5.28 -2.97 10.77
C ARG A 100 5.95 -1.64 11.06
N VAL A 101 5.28 -0.80 11.84
CA VAL A 101 5.74 0.52 12.26
C VAL A 101 6.00 0.49 13.76
N THR A 102 7.19 0.90 14.19
CA THR A 102 7.46 1.26 15.59
C THR A 102 7.47 2.77 15.67
N ASP A 103 6.67 3.31 16.59
CA ASP A 103 6.49 4.75 16.77
C ASP A 103 6.72 5.11 18.25
N ASP A 104 7.40 6.23 18.50
CA ASP A 104 7.62 6.73 19.84
C ASP A 104 6.34 7.19 20.52
N THR A 105 5.33 7.63 19.75
CA THR A 105 4.07 8.20 20.24
C THR A 105 2.95 8.03 19.23
N LEU A 106 1.96 7.19 19.58
CA LEU A 106 0.75 7.05 18.77
C LEU A 106 -0.04 8.37 18.69
N HIS A 107 -0.26 8.90 17.49
CA HIS A 107 -1.11 10.06 17.24
C HIS A 107 -2.38 9.66 16.49
N ILE A 108 -3.52 9.66 17.20
CA ILE A 108 -4.85 9.31 16.66
C ILE A 108 -5.92 10.28 17.19
N ALA A 109 -5.77 11.56 16.84
CA ALA A 109 -6.55 12.67 17.37
C ALA A 109 -7.59 13.23 16.37
N GLN A 110 -7.50 12.89 15.09
CA GLN A 110 -8.45 13.35 14.08
C GLN A 110 -9.81 12.69 14.24
N THR A 111 -10.84 13.47 13.93
CA THR A 111 -12.23 13.00 13.88
C THR A 111 -12.87 13.20 12.51
N GLU A 112 -12.14 13.83 11.58
CA GLU A 112 -12.56 14.10 10.22
C GLU A 112 -11.81 13.15 9.28
N PRO A 113 -12.49 12.22 8.60
CA PRO A 113 -11.86 11.26 7.71
C PRO A 113 -10.92 11.86 6.66
N ASP A 114 -11.19 13.08 6.21
CA ASP A 114 -10.42 13.79 5.19
C ASP A 114 -9.01 14.17 5.65
N ASN A 115 -8.85 14.25 6.97
CA ASN A 115 -7.65 14.68 7.65
C ASN A 115 -6.88 13.51 8.27
N GLY A 116 -7.19 12.25 7.92
CA GLY A 116 -6.47 11.07 8.43
C GLY A 116 -4.95 11.17 8.36
N TRP A 117 -4.43 11.84 7.31
CA TRP A 117 -3.01 12.15 7.12
C TRP A 117 -2.35 13.02 8.21
N LEU A 118 -3.13 13.58 9.15
CA LEU A 118 -2.63 14.28 10.35
C LEU A 118 -2.46 13.34 11.55
N ASP A 119 -2.96 12.12 11.47
CA ASP A 119 -2.75 11.03 12.43
C ASP A 119 -1.73 10.04 11.89
N ASP A 120 -1.35 9.07 12.72
CA ASP A 120 -0.57 7.92 12.28
C ASP A 120 -1.46 7.07 11.38
N ASP A 121 -1.18 7.13 10.09
CA ASP A 121 -1.92 6.45 9.04
C ASP A 121 -0.97 5.75 8.03
N LEU A 122 -1.56 4.92 7.19
CA LEU A 122 -0.89 4.34 6.03
C LEU A 122 -1.72 4.61 4.79
N GLU A 123 -1.12 5.23 3.77
CA GLU A 123 -1.75 5.44 2.48
C GLU A 123 -1.15 4.55 1.39
N ILE A 124 -2.01 3.94 0.58
CA ILE A 124 -1.64 3.07 -0.54
C ILE A 124 -2.14 3.73 -1.83
N ILE A 125 -1.23 4.07 -2.74
CA ILE A 125 -1.53 4.86 -3.94
C ILE A 125 -1.00 4.16 -5.20
N PRO A 126 -1.70 3.14 -5.74
CA PRO A 126 -1.33 2.51 -6.99
C PRO A 126 -1.52 3.43 -8.21
N ASP A 127 -0.54 3.37 -9.11
CA ASP A 127 -0.63 3.78 -10.52
C ASP A 127 -0.32 2.53 -11.35
N ALA A 128 -1.34 1.71 -11.57
CA ALA A 128 -1.15 0.33 -12.02
C ALA A 128 -0.55 0.23 -13.41
N ASP A 129 -1.08 1.02 -14.34
CA ASP A 129 -0.60 1.07 -15.72
C ASP A 129 0.63 1.98 -15.89
N ASN A 130 1.07 2.62 -14.79
CA ASN A 130 2.18 3.57 -14.74
C ASN A 130 2.00 4.69 -15.79
N SER A 131 0.75 5.07 -16.06
CA SER A 131 0.42 6.15 -17.01
C SER A 131 0.74 7.53 -16.43
N GLY A 132 0.91 7.63 -15.11
CA GLY A 132 1.11 8.86 -14.38
C GLY A 132 -0.14 9.73 -14.37
N GLY A 133 0.07 11.05 -14.18
CA GLY A 133 -1.01 12.02 -14.11
C GLY A 133 -1.24 12.55 -12.68
N PRO A 134 -2.26 13.39 -12.49
CA PRO A 134 -2.47 14.03 -11.20
C PRO A 134 -3.06 13.04 -10.20
N MET A 135 -2.28 12.66 -9.19
CA MET A 135 -2.69 11.80 -8.07
C MET A 135 -3.33 12.59 -6.92
N LYS A 136 -3.45 13.93 -7.04
CA LYS A 136 -3.98 14.84 -6.00
C LYS A 136 -5.03 15.80 -6.58
N GLY A 137 -6.19 15.90 -5.92
CA GLY A 137 -7.28 16.84 -6.22
C GLY A 137 -8.67 16.20 -6.00
N GLU A 138 -9.75 16.91 -6.33
CA GLU A 138 -11.14 16.44 -6.14
C GLU A 138 -11.71 15.78 -7.41
N GLY A 139 -12.45 14.68 -7.23
CA GLY A 139 -13.25 14.06 -8.30
C GLY A 139 -12.53 13.01 -9.16
N LEU A 140 -13.17 12.67 -10.28
CA LEU A 140 -12.85 11.48 -11.10
C LEU A 140 -11.43 11.38 -11.62
N VAL A 141 -10.82 12.52 -11.95
CA VAL A 141 -9.50 12.55 -12.60
C VAL A 141 -8.42 11.91 -11.71
N HIS A 142 -8.63 11.92 -10.39
CA HIS A 142 -7.66 11.40 -9.43
C HIS A 142 -7.97 9.96 -9.04
N SER A 143 -9.24 9.64 -8.78
CA SER A 143 -9.64 8.32 -8.28
C SER A 143 -9.75 7.24 -9.34
N ALA A 144 -9.86 7.61 -10.63
CA ALA A 144 -9.89 6.63 -11.72
C ALA A 144 -8.52 5.97 -11.92
N ASN A 145 -7.44 6.77 -11.99
CA ASN A 145 -6.09 6.27 -12.28
C ASN A 145 -5.23 6.16 -11.01
N GLY A 146 -5.16 7.22 -10.20
CA GLY A 146 -4.25 7.32 -9.04
C GLY A 146 -4.87 6.92 -7.72
N GLN A 147 -5.65 5.84 -7.73
CA GLN A 147 -6.50 5.37 -6.62
C GLN A 147 -5.76 5.49 -5.28
N GLN A 148 -6.22 6.35 -4.38
CA GLN A 148 -5.60 6.55 -3.08
C GLN A 148 -6.45 5.92 -2.00
N PHE A 149 -5.91 4.93 -1.30
CA PHE A 149 -6.54 4.24 -0.19
C PHE A 149 -5.88 4.66 1.12
N THR A 150 -6.68 4.79 2.16
CA THR A 150 -6.22 5.14 3.50
C THR A 150 -6.51 3.98 4.45
N MET A 151 -5.53 3.67 5.29
CA MET A 151 -5.67 2.81 6.46
C MET A 151 -5.49 3.62 7.74
N HIS A 152 -6.41 3.45 8.69
CA HIS A 152 -6.43 4.23 9.93
C HIS A 152 -6.90 3.39 11.12
N ILE A 153 -6.34 3.71 12.28
CA ILE A 153 -6.70 3.09 13.56
C ILE A 153 -8.01 3.71 14.05
N SER A 154 -9.10 2.94 14.01
CA SER A 154 -10.45 3.44 14.31
C SER A 154 -10.82 3.46 15.80
N GLU A 155 -10.15 2.66 16.65
CA GLU A 155 -10.41 2.58 18.09
C GLU A 155 -9.12 2.28 18.89
N PRO A 156 -9.02 2.70 20.18
CA PRO A 156 -9.93 3.57 20.96
C PRO A 156 -9.77 5.09 20.70
N GLY A 157 -9.13 5.49 19.60
CA GLY A 157 -9.12 6.86 19.05
C GLY A 157 -9.25 6.80 17.53
N GLY A 158 -9.48 7.95 16.88
CA GLY A 158 -9.75 8.03 15.44
C GLY A 158 -11.21 8.38 15.10
N TYR A 159 -11.61 8.06 13.86
CA TYR A 159 -12.96 8.27 13.34
C TYR A 159 -13.58 6.98 12.78
N ASP A 160 -14.91 6.91 12.81
CA ASP A 160 -15.68 5.82 12.20
C ASP A 160 -15.89 6.11 10.70
N THR A 161 -15.78 5.06 9.88
CA THR A 161 -16.11 5.12 8.45
C THR A 161 -17.08 4.01 8.10
N GLY A 162 -17.94 4.27 7.12
CA GLY A 162 -18.90 3.25 6.64
C GLY A 162 -18.30 2.17 5.76
N TYR A 163 -16.97 2.10 5.64
CA TYR A 163 -16.25 1.31 4.63
C TYR A 163 -15.42 0.20 5.29
N GLY A 164 -15.42 -0.99 4.67
CA GLY A 164 -14.72 -2.16 5.20
C GLY A 164 -15.10 -2.52 6.64
N ASN A 165 -14.09 -2.79 7.48
CA ASN A 165 -14.19 -2.93 8.94
C ASN A 165 -13.90 -1.61 9.69
N GLY A 166 -13.93 -0.47 8.98
CA GLY A 166 -13.61 0.85 9.52
C GLY A 166 -12.13 1.24 9.40
N THR A 167 -11.24 0.32 9.00
CA THR A 167 -9.79 0.58 8.92
C THR A 167 -9.28 0.81 7.50
N TRP A 168 -10.15 0.80 6.48
CA TRP A 168 -9.77 0.94 5.07
C TRP A 168 -10.85 1.66 4.27
N TRP A 169 -10.46 2.62 3.44
CA TRP A 169 -11.32 3.20 2.41
C TRP A 169 -10.51 3.86 1.30
N LEU A 170 -11.08 3.87 0.09
CA LEU A 170 -10.71 4.78 -0.98
C LEU A 170 -10.95 6.20 -0.45
N ARG A 171 -9.95 7.08 -0.51
CA ARG A 171 -10.01 8.42 0.07
C ARG A 171 -11.31 9.13 -0.34
N HIS A 172 -12.00 9.76 0.61
CA HIS A 172 -13.32 10.40 0.43
C HIS A 172 -13.40 11.44 -0.71
N GLN A 173 -12.28 11.98 -1.20
CA GLN A 173 -12.24 12.90 -2.35
C GLN A 173 -12.64 12.18 -3.65
N ALA A 174 -12.64 10.85 -3.61
CA ALA A 174 -13.29 10.01 -4.60
C ALA A 174 -14.81 10.25 -4.57
N PRO A 175 -15.46 10.26 -5.76
CA PRO A 175 -16.90 10.26 -5.81
C PRO A 175 -17.50 9.13 -4.96
N PRO A 176 -18.57 9.38 -4.17
CA PRO A 176 -19.23 8.38 -3.34
C PRO A 176 -19.54 7.07 -4.08
N GLU A 177 -19.85 7.17 -5.36
CA GLU A 177 -20.15 6.04 -6.23
C GLU A 177 -18.96 5.11 -6.48
N MET A 178 -17.70 5.52 -6.24
CA MET A 178 -16.50 4.67 -6.45
C MET A 178 -16.18 3.79 -5.25
N HIS A 179 -16.75 4.06 -4.07
CA HIS A 179 -16.50 3.29 -2.84
C HIS A 179 -17.02 1.84 -2.89
N TRP A 180 -17.62 1.40 -4.00
CA TRP A 180 -17.85 -0.03 -4.23
C TRP A 180 -16.55 -0.85 -4.17
N VAL A 181 -15.41 -0.22 -4.50
CA VAL A 181 -14.09 -0.89 -4.50
C VAL A 181 -13.64 -1.26 -3.08
N ASP A 182 -14.08 -0.53 -2.06
CA ASP A 182 -13.70 -0.78 -0.66
C ASP A 182 -14.17 -2.15 -0.18
N ALA A 183 -15.30 -2.64 -0.72
CA ALA A 183 -15.82 -3.97 -0.41
C ALA A 183 -14.99 -5.12 -1.02
N LEU A 184 -14.04 -4.82 -1.91
CA LEU A 184 -13.16 -5.80 -2.54
C LEU A 184 -11.81 -5.95 -1.83
N ALA A 185 -11.47 -5.00 -0.95
CA ALA A 185 -10.25 -5.04 -0.17
C ALA A 185 -10.47 -5.78 1.15
N GLU A 186 -9.40 -6.39 1.64
CA GLU A 186 -9.27 -6.86 3.01
C GLU A 186 -8.18 -6.03 3.67
N ALA A 187 -8.42 -5.59 4.89
CA ALA A 187 -7.48 -4.76 5.63
C ALA A 187 -7.64 -5.00 7.12
N ASN A 188 -6.51 -5.02 7.83
CA ASN A 188 -6.52 -5.14 9.27
C ASN A 188 -5.33 -4.39 9.88
N ILE A 189 -5.54 -3.92 11.11
CA ILE A 189 -4.55 -3.16 11.87
C ILE A 189 -4.48 -3.75 13.27
N THR A 190 -3.27 -4.04 13.75
CA THR A 190 -3.03 -4.36 15.15
C THR A 190 -2.12 -3.32 15.78
N VAL A 191 -2.38 -2.99 17.05
CA VAL A 191 -1.59 -2.03 17.81
C VAL A 191 -1.13 -2.68 19.11
N GLU A 192 0.18 -2.62 19.36
CA GLU A 192 0.80 -3.02 20.62
C GLU A 192 1.32 -1.78 21.36
N PRO A 193 1.08 -1.66 22.69
CA PRO A 193 0.30 -2.59 23.51
C PRO A 193 -1.20 -2.53 23.16
N ALA A 194 -1.88 -3.67 23.31
CA ALA A 194 -3.33 -3.73 23.11
C ALA A 194 -4.08 -2.68 23.94
N GLY A 195 -4.96 -1.93 23.29
CA GLY A 195 -5.71 -0.83 23.90
C GLY A 195 -4.96 0.51 23.98
N ALA A 196 -3.85 0.65 23.25
CA ALA A 196 -3.20 1.94 23.04
C ALA A 196 -4.19 2.99 22.54
N THR A 197 -4.17 4.18 23.14
CA THR A 197 -4.96 5.36 22.75
C THR A 197 -4.06 6.45 22.19
N ASN A 198 -4.63 7.56 21.73
CA ASN A 198 -3.88 8.77 21.41
C ASN A 198 -2.86 9.12 22.51
N LEU A 199 -1.64 9.48 22.08
CA LEU A 199 -0.46 9.77 22.89
C LEU A 199 0.10 8.58 23.70
N THR A 200 -0.26 7.35 23.35
CA THR A 200 0.39 6.17 23.94
C THR A 200 1.83 6.08 23.44
N PRO A 201 2.83 5.99 24.33
CA PRO A 201 4.21 5.98 23.89
C PRO A 201 4.69 4.57 23.53
N ASN A 202 5.70 4.48 22.67
CA ASN A 202 6.39 3.25 22.25
C ASN A 202 5.43 2.18 21.73
N VAL A 203 4.72 2.50 20.65
CA VAL A 203 3.76 1.58 20.04
C VAL A 203 4.39 0.81 18.89
N VAL A 204 3.81 -0.35 18.60
CA VAL A 204 4.01 -1.05 17.33
C VAL A 204 2.66 -1.14 16.64
N VAL A 205 2.58 -0.61 15.43
CA VAL A 205 1.39 -0.70 14.57
C VAL A 205 1.72 -1.63 13.41
N ASN A 206 0.94 -2.69 13.24
CA ASN A 206 1.01 -3.53 12.05
C ASN A 206 -0.19 -3.22 11.16
N TYR A 207 0.07 -2.83 9.93
CA TYR A 207 -0.92 -2.69 8.87
C TYR A 207 -0.79 -3.86 7.93
N GLU A 208 -1.91 -4.47 7.56
CA GLU A 208 -1.93 -5.52 6.57
C GLU A 208 -3.13 -5.37 5.65
N TYR A 209 -2.92 -5.53 4.35
CA TYR A 209 -3.99 -5.43 3.37
C TYR A 209 -3.82 -6.39 2.20
N ALA A 210 -4.95 -6.72 1.57
CA ALA A 210 -5.02 -7.31 0.25
C ALA A 210 -6.06 -6.56 -0.58
N MET A 211 -5.67 -6.10 -1.77
CA MET A 211 -6.56 -5.32 -2.64
C MET A 211 -6.43 -5.75 -4.11
N PRO A 212 -7.51 -5.68 -4.88
CA PRO A 212 -7.39 -5.66 -6.33
C PRO A 212 -6.70 -4.38 -6.80
N ILE A 213 -6.01 -4.46 -7.94
CA ILE A 213 -5.51 -3.27 -8.65
C ILE A 213 -6.27 -3.09 -9.97
N PHE A 214 -6.56 -1.84 -10.32
CA PHE A 214 -7.17 -1.44 -11.58
C PHE A 214 -6.26 -0.45 -12.32
N ASP A 215 -6.23 -0.54 -13.65
CA ASP A 215 -5.65 0.50 -14.51
C ASP A 215 -6.58 1.73 -14.51
N GLU A 216 -7.89 1.50 -14.48
CA GLU A 216 -8.91 2.55 -14.44
C GLU A 216 -10.13 2.09 -13.63
N LEU A 217 -10.53 2.86 -12.61
CA LEU A 217 -11.80 2.69 -11.89
C LEU A 217 -12.94 3.49 -12.55
N SER A 218 -14.10 2.86 -12.67
CA SER A 218 -15.33 3.48 -13.17
C SER A 218 -16.36 3.72 -12.06
N LEU A 219 -17.11 4.82 -12.18
CA LEU A 219 -18.30 5.08 -11.37
C LEU A 219 -19.39 4.03 -11.54
N GLU A 220 -19.40 3.32 -12.66
CA GLU A 220 -20.42 2.34 -12.99
C GLU A 220 -20.16 0.96 -12.33
N GLY A 221 -19.06 0.83 -11.59
CA GLY A 221 -18.73 -0.39 -10.85
C GLY A 221 -17.58 -1.20 -11.44
N GLU A 222 -17.33 -2.35 -10.82
CA GLU A 222 -16.24 -3.27 -11.19
C GLU A 222 -16.28 -3.70 -12.66
N ALA A 223 -17.45 -4.04 -13.19
CA ALA A 223 -17.61 -4.53 -14.56
C ALA A 223 -17.28 -3.48 -15.64
N ALA A 224 -17.33 -2.20 -15.30
CA ALA A 224 -16.98 -1.09 -16.18
C ALA A 224 -15.55 -0.57 -15.93
N SER A 225 -14.84 -1.15 -14.95
CA SER A 225 -13.46 -0.81 -14.61
C SER A 225 -12.48 -1.72 -15.36
N ILE A 226 -11.22 -1.30 -15.47
CA ILE A 226 -10.16 -2.06 -16.16
C ILE A 226 -9.23 -2.65 -15.10
N ARG A 227 -9.22 -3.98 -14.96
CA ARG A 227 -8.32 -4.68 -14.02
C ARG A 227 -6.89 -4.70 -14.53
N HIS A 228 -5.94 -4.47 -13.63
CA HIS A 228 -4.53 -4.72 -13.87
C HIS A 228 -4.25 -6.23 -13.94
N ILE A 229 -3.27 -6.66 -14.75
CA ILE A 229 -3.00 -8.08 -15.08
C ILE A 229 -1.75 -8.66 -14.42
#